data_AF-A0A072VL05-F1
#
_entry.id   AF-A0A072VL05-F1
#
_cell.length_a   1.000
_cell.length_b   1.000
_cell.length_c   1.000
_cell.angle_alpha   90.00
_cell.angle_beta   90.00
_cell.angle_gamma   90.00
#
_symmetry.space_group_name_H-M   'P 1'
#
loop_
_entity.id
_entity.type
_entity.pdbx_description
1 polymer ?
#
loop_
_entity_poly.entity_id
_entity_poly.type
_entity_poly.pdbx_seq_one_letter_code
_entity_poly.pdbx_strand_id
1 'polypeptide(L)'
;MGSTTQALIILAFSYICLSSIFLWNYKPPIHPTEQKALYNVLNSINPDFPWTTRFSGDLCRLPPPGVVCRYSYFHLLKYRKLRSHVVEMNFGNYDSDEKQNPTLPCSHNATFNSTLFTPFNYLGKLIFRECFNNRENPIIISLSTFPTTLQQLVFIDNLSPIQGSFSFAEFGMINKLQIVRTHKSLVGKEKE
;
A
#
# COMPACT_ATOMS: atom_id res chain seq x y z
N MET A 1 -53.90 -25.24 -7.28
CA MET A 1 -53.15 -24.22 -8.04
C MET A 1 -52.14 -23.39 -7.22
N GLY A 2 -52.00 -23.54 -5.89
CA GLY A 2 -51.10 -22.70 -5.09
C GLY A 2 -49.65 -23.17 -4.89
N SER A 3 -49.37 -24.46 -5.06
CA SER A 3 -48.06 -25.06 -4.72
C SER A 3 -46.94 -24.67 -5.70
N THR A 4 -47.22 -24.67 -7.01
CA THR A 4 -46.23 -24.36 -8.05
C THR A 4 -45.86 -22.88 -8.09
N THR A 5 -46.83 -21.99 -7.90
CA THR A 5 -46.59 -20.54 -7.81
C THR A 5 -45.75 -20.16 -6.59
N GLN A 6 -45.97 -20.80 -5.44
CA GLN A 6 -45.15 -20.58 -4.25
C GLN A 6 -43.71 -21.05 -4.44
N ALA A 7 -43.51 -22.22 -5.07
CA ALA A 7 -42.18 -22.73 -5.38
C ALA A 7 -41.39 -21.78 -6.30
N LEU A 8 -42.04 -21.22 -7.34
CA LEU A 8 -41.40 -20.27 -8.25
C LEU A 8 -41.01 -18.95 -7.54
N ILE A 9 -41.85 -18.44 -6.64
CA ILE A 9 -41.55 -17.24 -5.86
C ILE A 9 -40.34 -17.48 -4.94
N ILE A 10 -40.29 -18.62 -4.25
CA ILE A 10 -39.17 -18.99 -3.37
C ILE A 10 -37.86 -19.10 -4.17
N LEU A 11 -37.91 -19.71 -5.37
CA LEU A 11 -36.74 -19.81 -6.25
C LEU A 11 -36.28 -18.45 -6.78
N ALA A 12 -37.20 -17.56 -7.14
CA ALA A 12 -36.85 -16.21 -7.56
C ALA A 12 -36.21 -15.42 -6.42
N PHE A 13 -36.78 -15.48 -5.22
CA PHE A 13 -36.26 -14.79 -4.05
C PHE A 13 -34.88 -15.32 -3.64
N SER A 14 -34.68 -16.65 -3.64
CA SER A 14 -33.38 -17.25 -3.32
C SER A 14 -32.31 -16.87 -4.34
N TYR A 15 -32.64 -16.83 -5.64
CA TYR A 15 -31.74 -16.35 -6.68
C TYR A 15 -31.35 -14.88 -6.50
N ILE A 16 -32.31 -14.01 -6.18
CA ILE A 16 -32.06 -12.58 -5.92
C ILE A 16 -31.18 -12.40 -4.68
N CYS A 17 -31.46 -13.12 -3.60
CA CYS A 17 -30.63 -13.07 -2.39
C CYS A 17 -29.20 -13.56 -2.67
N LEU A 18 -29.04 -14.70 -3.33
CA LEU A 18 -27.72 -15.25 -3.66
C LEU A 18 -26.93 -14.31 -4.57
N SER A 19 -27.54 -13.79 -5.64
CA SER A 19 -26.88 -12.84 -6.55
C SER A 19 -26.49 -11.54 -5.84
N SER A 20 -27.33 -11.03 -4.93
CA SER A 20 -27.01 -9.85 -4.11
C SER A 20 -25.82 -10.11 -3.18
N ILE A 21 -25.75 -11.28 -2.55
CA ILE A 21 -24.62 -11.68 -1.71
C ILE A 21 -23.33 -11.78 -2.54
N PHE A 22 -23.40 -12.38 -3.73
CA PHE A 22 -22.24 -12.48 -4.63
C PHE A 22 -21.74 -11.12 -5.11
N LEU A 23 -22.66 -10.22 -5.48
CA LEU A 23 -22.31 -8.85 -5.89
C LEU A 23 -21.74 -8.03 -4.74
N TRP A 24 -22.28 -8.18 -3.52
CA TRP A 24 -21.77 -7.50 -2.33
C TRP A 24 -20.33 -7.93 -1.99
N ASN A 25 -20.02 -9.21 -2.17
CA ASN A 25 -18.69 -9.76 -1.86
C ASN A 25 -17.70 -9.72 -3.03
N TYR A 26 -18.11 -9.19 -4.19
CA TYR A 26 -17.22 -9.13 -5.34
C TYR A 26 -16.09 -8.12 -5.11
N LYS A 27 -14.87 -8.64 -5.00
CA LYS A 27 -13.65 -7.84 -4.99
C LYS A 27 -12.99 -7.86 -6.37
N PRO A 28 -12.91 -6.70 -7.06
CA PRO A 28 -12.22 -6.58 -8.33
C PRO A 28 -10.76 -7.03 -8.21
N PRO A 29 -10.21 -7.70 -9.23
CA PRO A 29 -8.83 -8.12 -9.18
C PRO A 29 -7.87 -6.93 -9.33
N ILE A 30 -6.67 -7.04 -8.76
CA ILE A 30 -5.57 -6.12 -9.02
C ILE A 30 -5.09 -6.23 -10.48
N HIS A 31 -4.42 -5.20 -10.99
CA HIS A 31 -3.73 -5.29 -12.27
C HIS A 31 -2.44 -6.14 -12.15
N PRO A 32 -2.11 -7.04 -13.10
CA PRO A 32 -0.91 -7.89 -13.01
C PRO A 32 0.41 -7.12 -12.85
N THR A 33 0.54 -5.98 -13.52
CA THR A 33 1.73 -5.10 -13.38
C THR A 33 1.88 -4.58 -11.96
N GLU A 34 0.77 -4.16 -11.36
CA GLU A 34 0.74 -3.59 -10.01
C GLU A 34 0.99 -4.69 -8.97
N GLN A 35 0.46 -5.90 -9.20
CA GLN A 35 0.75 -7.06 -8.37
C GLN A 35 2.23 -7.45 -8.39
N LYS A 36 2.84 -7.51 -9.59
CA LYS A 36 4.28 -7.78 -9.72
C LYS A 36 5.11 -6.69 -9.04
N ALA A 37 4.74 -5.42 -9.22
CA ALA A 37 5.40 -4.31 -8.55
C ALA A 37 5.30 -4.41 -7.02
N LEU A 38 4.13 -4.81 -6.49
CA LEU A 38 3.93 -5.00 -5.06
C LEU A 38 4.84 -6.09 -4.51
N TYR A 39 4.99 -7.22 -5.20
CA TYR A 39 5.97 -8.22 -4.82
C TYR A 39 7.41 -7.70 -4.84
N ASN A 40 7.79 -6.87 -5.82
CA ASN A 40 9.12 -6.28 -5.86
C ASN A 40 9.36 -5.35 -4.67
N VAL A 41 8.39 -4.52 -4.30
CA VAL A 41 8.45 -3.68 -3.09
C VAL A 41 8.58 -4.56 -1.84
N LEU A 42 7.71 -5.56 -1.69
CA LEU A 42 7.73 -6.48 -0.55
C LEU A 42 9.10 -7.17 -0.40
N ASN A 43 9.65 -7.70 -1.50
CA ASN A 43 10.97 -8.32 -1.52
C ASN A 43 12.11 -7.32 -1.22
N SER A 44 11.96 -6.05 -1.59
CA SER A 44 12.93 -4.99 -1.26
C SER A 44 12.95 -4.66 0.23
N ILE A 45 11.78 -4.69 0.87
CA ILE A 45 11.59 -4.36 2.28
C ILE A 45 11.91 -5.54 3.21
N ASN A 46 11.65 -6.76 2.76
CA ASN A 46 11.97 -7.97 3.52
C ASN A 46 12.27 -9.12 2.55
N PRO A 47 13.52 -9.22 2.04
CA PRO A 47 13.90 -10.28 1.11
C PRO A 47 13.85 -11.68 1.73
N ASP A 48 13.93 -11.77 3.06
CA ASP A 48 13.98 -13.05 3.78
C ASP A 48 12.58 -13.66 3.99
N PHE A 49 11.51 -12.88 3.79
CA PHE A 49 10.14 -13.34 3.94
C PHE A 49 9.61 -13.95 2.62
N PRO A 50 9.01 -15.16 2.63
CA PRO A 50 8.53 -15.82 1.43
C PRO A 50 7.17 -15.26 0.97
N TRP A 51 7.16 -14.01 0.48
CA TRP A 51 5.95 -13.26 0.14
C TRP A 51 5.03 -13.98 -0.84
N THR A 52 5.58 -14.53 -1.92
CA THR A 52 4.83 -15.22 -2.97
C THR A 52 4.18 -16.50 -2.49
N THR A 53 4.80 -17.22 -1.55
CA THR A 53 4.24 -18.44 -0.96
C THR A 53 3.18 -18.11 0.10
N ARG A 54 3.40 -17.07 0.91
CA ARG A 54 2.49 -16.67 2.00
C ARG A 54 1.25 -15.94 1.50
N PHE A 55 1.36 -15.21 0.40
CA PHE A 55 0.28 -14.45 -0.21
C PHE A 55 0.08 -14.80 -1.69
N SER A 56 -0.02 -16.09 -2.00
CA SER A 56 -0.03 -16.65 -3.38
C SER A 56 -1.22 -16.29 -4.28
N GLY A 57 -2.05 -15.32 -3.90
CA GLY A 57 -3.26 -14.93 -4.62
C GLY A 57 -3.24 -13.48 -5.11
N ASP A 58 -4.44 -12.96 -5.35
CA ASP A 58 -4.65 -11.55 -5.68
C ASP A 58 -4.50 -10.68 -4.41
N LEU A 59 -3.46 -9.86 -4.39
CA LEU A 59 -3.06 -9.02 -3.26
C LEU A 59 -4.05 -7.88 -2.94
N CYS A 60 -5.10 -7.67 -3.73
CA CYS A 60 -6.20 -6.75 -3.37
C CYS A 60 -7.49 -7.47 -2.97
N ARG A 61 -7.64 -8.77 -3.29
CA ARG A 61 -8.76 -9.57 -2.77
C ARG A 61 -8.51 -10.03 -1.34
N LEU A 62 -7.27 -10.45 -1.08
CA LEU A 62 -6.75 -10.85 0.22
C LEU A 62 -5.48 -10.05 0.50
N PRO A 63 -5.61 -8.75 0.82
CA PRO A 63 -4.46 -7.90 1.02
C PRO A 63 -3.65 -8.37 2.22
N PRO A 64 -2.31 -8.41 2.09
CA PRO A 64 -1.44 -8.46 3.26
C PRO A 64 -1.79 -7.32 4.23
N PRO A 65 -1.49 -7.48 5.53
CA PRO A 65 -1.37 -6.35 6.47
C PRO A 65 -0.73 -5.13 5.81
N GLY A 66 -1.12 -3.92 6.19
CA GLY A 66 -0.49 -2.69 5.69
C GLY A 66 -0.74 -2.33 4.22
N VAL A 67 -1.30 -3.22 3.39
CA VAL A 67 -1.69 -2.91 2.00
C VAL A 67 -3.16 -2.56 1.95
N VAL A 68 -3.48 -1.38 1.45
CA VAL A 68 -4.87 -0.95 1.21
C VAL A 68 -5.10 -0.80 -0.27
N CYS A 69 -6.16 -1.43 -0.77
CA CYS A 69 -6.62 -1.27 -2.14
C CYS A 69 -7.94 -0.53 -2.23
N ARG A 70 -8.14 0.21 -3.33
CA ARG A 70 -9.41 0.87 -3.68
C ARG A 70 -9.81 0.51 -5.10
N TYR A 71 -11.11 0.50 -5.35
CA TYR A 71 -11.66 0.19 -6.67
C TYR A 71 -11.75 1.47 -7.50
N SER A 72 -11.30 1.42 -8.74
CA SER A 72 -11.55 2.50 -9.69
C SER A 72 -12.93 2.29 -10.32
N TYR A 73 -13.91 3.13 -9.97
CA TYR A 73 -15.24 3.13 -10.62
C TYR A 73 -15.21 3.72 -12.04
N PHE A 74 -14.03 4.10 -12.54
CA PHE A 74 -13.87 4.74 -13.83
C PHE A 74 -14.27 3.79 -14.97
N HIS A 75 -15.38 4.15 -15.62
CA HIS A 75 -15.98 3.54 -16.82
C HIS A 75 -16.93 2.34 -16.62
N LEU A 76 -18.08 2.61 -15.98
CA LEU A 76 -19.32 1.86 -16.26
C LEU A 76 -19.79 2.02 -17.73
N LEU A 77 -19.25 2.99 -18.49
CA LEU A 77 -19.73 3.32 -19.84
C LEU A 77 -18.95 2.68 -21.00
N LYS A 78 -17.89 1.89 -20.74
CA LYS A 78 -17.06 1.34 -21.83
C LYS A 78 -16.31 0.06 -21.46
N TYR A 79 -16.99 -1.05 -21.17
CA TYR A 79 -16.41 -2.40 -21.07
C TYR A 79 -15.05 -2.56 -20.35
N ARG A 80 -14.66 -1.63 -19.47
CA ARG A 80 -13.40 -1.72 -18.74
C ARG A 80 -13.68 -2.58 -17.52
N LYS A 81 -12.96 -3.70 -17.44
CA LYS A 81 -13.00 -4.60 -16.28
C LYS A 81 -12.72 -3.75 -15.04
N LEU A 82 -13.64 -3.78 -14.07
CA LEU A 82 -13.45 -3.17 -12.76
C LEU A 82 -12.13 -3.71 -12.16
N ARG A 83 -11.28 -2.82 -11.64
CA ARG A 83 -9.97 -3.18 -11.06
C ARG A 83 -9.78 -2.56 -9.70
N SER A 84 -8.98 -3.26 -8.89
CA SER A 84 -8.45 -2.76 -7.64
C SER A 84 -7.05 -2.18 -7.87
N HIS A 85 -6.74 -1.12 -7.14
CA HIS A 85 -5.45 -0.45 -7.15
C HIS A 85 -4.97 -0.22 -5.72
N VAL A 86 -3.67 -0.32 -5.50
CA VAL A 86 -3.03 -0.06 -4.21
C VAL A 86 -3.00 1.46 -3.98
N VAL A 87 -3.56 1.88 -2.86
CA VAL A 87 -3.66 3.30 -2.47
C VAL A 87 -2.81 3.65 -1.26
N GLU A 88 -2.49 2.66 -0.43
CA GLU A 88 -1.64 2.83 0.75
C GLU A 88 -0.79 1.59 0.99
N MET A 89 0.46 1.81 1.39
CA MET A 89 1.35 0.79 1.92
C MET A 89 1.96 1.27 3.24
N ASN A 90 1.83 0.45 4.27
CA ASN A 90 2.35 0.72 5.60
C ASN A 90 3.29 -0.41 6.06
N PHE A 91 4.55 -0.06 6.23
CA PHE A 91 5.62 -0.95 6.62
C PHE A 91 6.15 -0.57 8.00
N GLY A 92 6.45 -1.57 8.81
CA GLY A 92 7.12 -1.38 10.08
C GLY A 92 7.09 -2.62 10.94
N ASN A 93 7.99 -2.63 11.91
CA ASN A 93 8.01 -3.69 12.91
C ASN A 93 6.82 -3.54 13.84
N TYR A 94 6.24 -4.67 14.21
CA TYR A 94 5.02 -4.71 15.02
C TYR A 94 5.34 -4.26 16.44
N ASP A 95 4.86 -3.08 16.81
CA ASP A 95 4.82 -2.66 18.21
C ASP A 95 3.49 -3.09 18.81
N SER A 96 3.52 -3.78 19.96
CA SER A 96 2.35 -4.38 20.60
C SER A 96 1.24 -3.38 20.94
N ASP A 97 1.58 -2.10 20.97
CA ASP A 97 0.75 -1.03 21.50
C ASP A 97 -0.07 -0.32 20.41
N GLU A 98 0.29 -0.49 19.12
CA GLU A 98 -0.36 0.16 17.99
C GLU A 98 -1.35 -0.79 17.28
N LYS A 99 -2.35 -1.30 18.03
CA LYS A 99 -3.44 -2.18 17.51
C LYS A 99 -4.26 -1.58 16.35
N GLN A 100 -4.09 -0.30 16.02
CA GLN A 100 -4.97 0.40 15.08
C GLN A 100 -4.58 0.28 13.60
N ASN A 101 -3.36 -0.10 13.24
CA ASN A 101 -2.98 -0.27 11.83
C ASN A 101 -2.01 -1.45 11.65
N PRO A 102 -2.46 -2.60 11.10
CA PRO A 102 -1.56 -3.72 10.89
C PRO A 102 -0.50 -3.34 9.85
N THR A 103 0.79 -3.52 10.17
CA THR A 103 1.94 -3.18 9.31
C THR A 103 2.60 -4.41 8.71
N LEU A 104 3.33 -4.23 7.61
CA LEU A 104 4.19 -5.27 7.05
C LEU A 104 5.56 -5.24 7.72
N PRO A 105 6.08 -6.40 8.17
CA PRO A 105 7.38 -6.43 8.85
C PRO A 105 8.52 -6.09 7.89
N CYS A 106 9.46 -5.30 8.39
CA CYS A 106 10.70 -4.95 7.68
C CYS A 106 11.83 -5.89 8.11
N SER A 107 12.75 -6.24 7.20
CA SER A 107 13.97 -6.96 7.59
C SER A 107 15.10 -5.99 7.90
N HIS A 108 16.16 -6.49 8.56
CA HIS A 108 17.37 -5.71 8.79
C HIS A 108 18.09 -5.30 7.50
N ASN A 109 17.83 -6.04 6.40
CA ASN A 109 18.38 -5.80 5.07
C ASN A 109 17.40 -5.05 4.17
N ALA A 110 16.39 -4.38 4.74
CA ALA A 110 15.45 -3.59 3.97
C ALA A 110 16.17 -2.51 3.14
N THR A 111 15.80 -2.40 1.88
CA THR A 111 16.34 -1.41 0.95
C THR A 111 15.23 -0.52 0.43
N PHE A 112 15.52 0.78 0.30
CA PHE A 112 14.60 1.75 -0.26
C PHE A 112 14.97 2.07 -1.70
N ASN A 113 14.04 1.89 -2.62
CA ASN A 113 14.18 2.32 -4.00
C ASN A 113 12.87 2.94 -4.49
N SER A 114 12.89 4.26 -4.70
CA SER A 114 11.71 5.03 -5.11
C SER A 114 11.14 4.60 -6.46
N THR A 115 11.96 4.08 -7.38
CA THR A 115 11.52 3.64 -8.71
C THR A 115 10.60 2.42 -8.67
N LEU A 116 10.65 1.63 -7.59
CA LEU A 116 9.72 0.52 -7.38
C LEU A 116 8.26 0.98 -7.26
N PHE A 117 8.03 2.25 -6.92
CA PHE A 117 6.69 2.80 -6.75
C PHE A 117 6.09 3.40 -8.03
N THR A 118 6.86 3.50 -9.12
CA THR A 118 6.38 4.02 -10.42
C THR A 118 5.15 3.30 -11.00
N PRO A 119 4.92 1.98 -10.79
CA PRO A 119 3.75 1.31 -11.38
C PRO A 119 2.42 1.58 -10.64
N PHE A 120 2.44 2.23 -9.48
CA PHE A 120 1.25 2.43 -8.65
C PHE A 120 0.59 3.80 -8.89
N ASN A 121 -0.14 3.91 -9.99
CA ASN A 121 -0.78 5.16 -10.42
C ASN A 121 -1.89 5.72 -9.50
N TYR A 122 -2.22 5.02 -8.41
CA TYR A 122 -3.24 5.41 -7.44
C TYR A 122 -2.71 5.48 -6.01
N LEU A 123 -1.41 5.22 -5.83
CA LEU A 123 -0.77 5.22 -4.53
C LEU A 123 -0.76 6.64 -3.97
N GLY A 124 -1.39 6.80 -2.81
CA GLY A 124 -1.52 8.09 -2.12
C GLY A 124 -0.70 8.18 -0.84
N LYS A 125 -0.37 7.04 -0.22
CA LYS A 125 0.27 7.03 1.10
C LYS A 125 1.31 5.92 1.23
N LEU A 126 2.50 6.30 1.68
CA LEU A 126 3.62 5.44 2.01
C LEU A 126 4.11 5.75 3.42
N ILE A 127 4.19 4.72 4.26
CA ILE A 127 4.66 4.84 5.64
C ILE A 127 5.71 3.76 5.88
N PHE A 128 6.84 4.17 6.44
CA PHE A 128 7.93 3.28 6.87
C PHE A 128 8.27 3.58 8.33
N ARG A 129 8.08 2.61 9.22
CA ARG A 129 8.45 2.70 10.64
C ARG A 129 9.60 1.75 10.95
N GLU A 130 10.73 2.29 11.38
CA GLU A 130 11.91 1.50 11.82
C GLU A 130 12.40 0.45 10.80
N CYS A 131 12.16 0.70 9.51
CA CYS A 131 12.53 -0.23 8.44
C CYS A 131 13.99 -0.09 8.03
N PHE A 132 14.52 1.13 8.04
CA PHE A 132 15.85 1.45 7.55
C PHE A 132 16.75 1.88 8.71
N ASN A 133 17.52 0.92 9.22
CA ASN A 133 18.34 1.11 10.42
C ASN A 133 19.85 1.15 10.17
N ASN A 134 20.27 1.04 8.90
CA ASN A 134 21.69 1.13 8.53
C ASN A 134 22.10 2.60 8.36
N ARG A 135 22.89 3.13 9.32
CA ARG A 135 23.35 4.53 9.31
C ARG A 135 24.33 4.86 8.18
N GLU A 136 25.00 3.85 7.62
CA GLU A 136 25.98 4.00 6.55
C GLU A 136 25.31 4.06 5.17
N ASN A 137 24.04 3.64 5.07
CA ASN A 137 23.29 3.62 3.82
C ASN A 137 22.21 4.71 3.83
N PRO A 138 22.46 5.88 3.20
CA PRO A 138 21.46 6.93 3.12
C PRO A 138 20.31 6.55 2.18
N ILE A 139 19.09 6.91 2.59
CA ILE A 139 17.90 6.83 1.75
C ILE A 139 17.92 8.00 0.78
N ILE A 140 18.10 7.72 -0.51
CA ILE A 140 18.08 8.73 -1.57
C ILE A 140 16.65 8.89 -2.08
N ILE A 141 16.07 10.07 -1.88
CA ILE A 141 14.73 10.43 -2.32
C ILE A 141 14.84 11.38 -3.51
N SER A 142 14.21 10.99 -4.62
CA SER A 142 13.92 11.87 -5.75
C SER A 142 12.40 11.93 -5.88
N LEU A 143 11.81 13.12 -5.79
CA LEU A 143 10.34 13.26 -5.83
C LEU A 143 9.77 12.91 -7.21
N SER A 144 10.53 13.19 -8.27
CA SER A 144 10.16 12.87 -9.66
C SER A 144 9.97 11.37 -9.95
N THR A 145 10.50 10.47 -9.12
CA THR A 145 10.35 9.01 -9.32
C THR A 145 9.09 8.43 -8.69
N PHE A 146 8.38 9.19 -7.86
CA PHE A 146 7.13 8.76 -7.26
C PHE A 146 5.94 9.00 -8.19
N PRO A 147 4.86 8.22 -8.05
CA PRO A 147 3.62 8.51 -8.74
C PRO A 147 3.08 9.88 -8.31
N THR A 148 2.54 10.64 -9.27
CA THR A 148 1.98 11.98 -9.02
C THR A 148 0.77 11.98 -8.08
N THR A 149 0.19 10.80 -7.81
CA THR A 149 -0.88 10.63 -6.84
C THR A 149 -0.39 10.55 -5.39
N LEU A 150 0.92 10.43 -5.16
CA LEU A 150 1.48 10.26 -3.82
C LEU A 150 1.32 11.55 -3.01
N GLN A 151 0.48 11.50 -1.98
CA GLN A 151 0.19 12.65 -1.13
C GLN A 151 1.02 12.63 0.16
N GLN A 152 1.31 11.43 0.68
CA GLN A 152 1.97 11.25 1.97
C GLN A 152 3.13 10.28 1.85
N LEU A 153 4.32 10.75 2.18
CA LEU A 153 5.50 9.92 2.38
C LEU A 153 6.01 10.15 3.80
N VAL A 154 5.98 9.11 4.63
CA VAL A 154 6.25 9.20 6.07
C VAL A 154 7.33 8.22 6.47
N PHE A 155 8.40 8.74 7.08
CA PHE A 155 9.43 7.93 7.74
C PHE A 155 9.34 8.17 9.25
N ILE A 156 9.15 7.11 10.01
CA ILE A 156 9.05 7.14 11.48
C ILE A 156 10.20 6.31 12.04
N ASP A 157 11.06 6.91 12.85
CA ASP A 157 12.11 6.21 13.60
C ASP A 157 13.05 5.33 12.75
N ASN A 158 13.31 5.76 11.51
CA ASN A 158 14.35 5.17 10.68
C ASN A 158 15.70 5.82 11.00
N LEU A 159 16.73 5.02 11.29
CA LEU A 159 18.07 5.51 11.63
C LEU A 159 18.89 5.90 10.41
N SER A 160 18.59 5.34 9.24
CA SER A 160 19.26 5.70 7.98
C SER A 160 19.08 7.20 7.68
N PRO A 161 20.15 7.93 7.31
CA PRO A 161 20.04 9.32 6.89
C PRO A 161 19.14 9.44 5.65
N ILE A 162 18.27 10.44 5.60
CA ILE A 162 17.46 10.72 4.41
C ILE A 162 18.13 11.86 3.66
N GLN A 163 18.46 11.63 2.40
CA GLN A 163 19.05 12.61 1.49
C GLN A 163 18.12 12.78 0.29
N GLY A 164 17.94 14.02 -0.17
CA GLY A 164 17.15 14.30 -1.35
C GLY A 164 17.58 15.60 -1.98
N SER A 165 17.54 15.65 -3.32
CA SER A 165 17.60 16.90 -4.06
C SER A 165 16.16 17.24 -4.42
N PHE A 166 15.68 18.39 -3.94
CA PHE A 166 14.32 18.84 -4.15
C PHE A 166 14.37 20.15 -4.91
N SER A 167 13.85 20.18 -6.13
CA SER A 167 13.57 21.44 -6.81
C SER A 167 12.28 22.05 -6.25
N PHE A 168 12.18 23.38 -6.27
CA PHE A 168 10.97 24.10 -5.84
C PHE A 168 9.70 23.64 -6.59
N ALA A 169 9.83 23.15 -7.83
CA ALA A 169 8.72 22.60 -8.61
C ALA A 169 8.22 21.24 -8.09
N GLU A 170 9.10 20.45 -7.47
CA GLU A 170 8.78 19.11 -6.96
C GLU A 170 8.08 19.15 -5.60
N PHE A 171 8.27 20.21 -4.81
CA PHE A 171 7.53 20.42 -3.55
C PHE A 171 6.01 20.52 -3.75
N GLY A 172 5.56 20.88 -4.96
CA GLY A 172 4.13 20.91 -5.30
C GLY A 172 3.51 19.54 -5.59
N MET A 173 4.32 18.47 -5.74
CA MET A 173 3.81 17.13 -6.10
C MET A 173 3.45 16.27 -4.90
N ILE A 174 4.13 16.44 -3.75
CA ILE A 174 3.81 15.74 -2.51
C ILE A 174 3.27 16.74 -1.50
N ASN A 175 1.98 16.61 -1.18
CA ASN A 175 1.32 17.47 -0.19
C ASN A 175 1.96 17.37 1.20
N LYS A 176 2.58 16.24 1.53
CA LYS A 176 3.10 15.95 2.87
C LYS A 176 4.26 14.95 2.85
N LEU A 177 5.50 15.46 2.93
CA LEU A 177 6.68 14.68 3.32
C LEU A 177 6.89 14.84 4.83
N GLN A 178 6.90 13.74 5.58
CA GLN A 178 7.12 13.76 7.02
C GLN A 178 8.27 12.84 7.43
N ILE A 179 9.19 13.39 8.20
CA ILE A 179 10.25 12.64 8.87
C ILE A 179 10.04 12.83 10.37
N VAL A 180 9.55 11.79 11.03
CA VAL A 180 9.27 11.77 12.46
C VAL A 180 10.36 10.95 13.14
N ARG A 181 11.05 11.55 14.11
CA ARG A 181 11.94 10.85 15.03
C ARG A 181 11.41 11.05 16.44
N THR A 182 10.90 10.00 17.07
CA THR A 182 10.48 9.99 18.47
C THR A 182 11.69 10.00 19.41
N HIS A 183 12.86 9.53 18.95
CA HIS A 183 14.12 9.70 19.65
C HIS A 183 14.95 10.88 19.09
N LYS A 184 14.84 12.04 19.74
CA LYS A 184 15.83 13.13 19.64
C LYS A 184 16.36 13.46 21.04
N SER A 185 17.52 12.91 21.37
CA SER A 185 18.50 13.66 22.17
C SER A 185 19.16 14.64 21.21
N LEU A 186 18.75 15.90 21.29
CA LEU A 186 19.40 17.00 20.57
C LEU A 186 20.62 17.46 21.39
N VAL A 187 21.80 17.01 21.00
CA VAL A 187 23.03 17.78 21.24
C VAL A 187 23.58 18.15 19.87
N GLY A 188 23.16 19.32 19.40
CA GLY A 188 23.77 20.02 18.28
C GLY A 188 24.25 21.37 18.79
N LYS A 189 25.55 21.45 19.12
CA LYS A 189 26.23 22.71 19.43
C LYS A 189 26.23 23.57 18.17
N GLU A 190 25.74 24.78 18.31
CA GLU A 190 26.05 25.88 17.38
C GLU A 190 27.52 26.27 17.64
N LYS A 191 28.39 25.94 16.67
CA LYS A 191 29.60 26.72 16.35
C LYS A 191 29.16 27.49 15.09
N GLU A 192 29.33 28.80 14.96
CA GLU A 192 30.40 29.70 15.40
C GLU A 192 29.82 31.13 15.48
#